data_AF-A0A5J4ST49-F1
#
_entry.id   AF-A0A5J4ST49-F1
#
_cell.length_a   1.000
_cell.length_b   1.000
_cell.length_c   1.000
_cell.angle_alpha   90.00
_cell.angle_beta   90.00
_cell.angle_gamma   90.00
#
_symmetry.space_group_name_H-M   'P 1'
#
loop_
_entity.id
_entity.type
_entity.pdbx_description
1 polymer ?
#
loop_
_entity_poly.entity_id
_entity_poly.type
_entity_poly.pdbx_seq_one_letter_code
_entity_poly.pdbx_strand_id
1 'polypeptide(L)'
;MPSGCYHQGVMPKKRRKKNIANYKETGLRTITKSSIEAQLAFLSSDALQGREAGKQGGKVAAAYIKSVLQDLGVKPYFESYFQPFESYSPAREKYVEFQVHPDSIAKYKQGSSYRRLQLQNVVGYIEGKKK
;
A
#
# COMPACT_ATOMS: atom_id res chain seq x y z
N MET A 1 72.17 -10.03 -6.53
CA MET A 1 70.96 -9.54 -7.24
C MET A 1 70.31 -10.71 -7.97
N PRO A 2 68.98 -10.74 -8.19
CA PRO A 2 67.95 -9.87 -7.61
C PRO A 2 67.67 -10.28 -6.14
N SER A 3 66.56 -10.94 -5.80
CA SER A 3 65.40 -10.34 -5.09
C SER A 3 64.86 -11.25 -3.98
N GLY A 4 64.05 -10.71 -3.06
CA GLY A 4 63.13 -11.47 -2.20
C GLY A 4 61.66 -11.09 -2.48
N CYS A 5 60.70 -11.81 -1.90
CA CYS A 5 59.45 -11.19 -1.45
C CYS A 5 58.68 -12.05 -0.42
N TYR A 6 57.94 -11.35 0.44
CA TYR A 6 57.32 -11.87 1.67
C TYR A 6 56.12 -12.79 1.44
N HIS A 7 55.83 -13.61 2.45
CA HIS A 7 54.55 -14.31 2.59
C HIS A 7 53.39 -13.29 2.71
N GLN A 8 52.32 -13.48 1.96
CA GLN A 8 50.98 -13.01 2.36
C GLN A 8 49.96 -14.14 2.15
N GLY A 9 49.47 -14.70 3.25
CA GLY A 9 48.44 -15.73 3.24
C GLY A 9 47.10 -15.17 2.75
N VAL A 10 46.36 -15.98 1.99
CA VAL A 10 45.01 -15.66 1.53
C VAL A 10 44.03 -15.56 2.71
N MET A 11 43.76 -14.32 3.13
CA MET A 11 42.79 -14.02 4.19
C MET A 11 41.39 -14.50 3.79
N PRO A 12 40.70 -15.33 4.62
CA PRO A 12 39.35 -15.76 4.30
C PRO A 12 38.39 -14.55 4.33
N LYS A 13 37.65 -14.35 3.24
CA LYS A 13 36.63 -13.28 3.15
C LYS A 13 35.55 -13.51 4.21
N LYS A 14 35.64 -12.80 5.34
CA LYS A 14 34.63 -12.85 6.43
C LYS A 14 33.23 -12.63 5.86
N ARG A 15 32.37 -13.65 5.92
CA ARG A 15 30.93 -13.53 5.64
C ARG A 15 30.35 -12.41 6.50
N ARG A 16 30.00 -11.27 5.88
CA ARG A 16 29.26 -10.18 6.54
C ARG A 16 27.88 -10.72 6.98
N LYS A 17 27.77 -11.19 8.22
CA LYS A 17 26.48 -11.44 8.90
C LYS A 17 25.79 -10.08 9.10
N LYS A 18 25.06 -9.61 8.09
CA LYS A 18 24.57 -8.22 8.00
C LYS A 18 23.27 -8.02 8.79
N ASN A 19 23.40 -7.50 10.01
CA ASN A 19 22.45 -6.62 10.70
C ASN A 19 20.93 -6.91 10.58
N ILE A 20 20.47 -8.14 10.84
CA ILE A 20 19.02 -8.42 10.90
C ILE A 20 18.35 -7.69 12.10
N ALA A 21 19.06 -7.56 13.23
CA ALA A 21 18.56 -6.87 14.42
C ALA A 21 18.22 -5.38 14.17
N ASN A 22 19.04 -4.68 13.36
CA ASN A 22 18.95 -3.25 13.16
C ASN A 22 17.67 -2.81 12.44
N TYR A 23 17.19 -3.58 11.45
CA TYR A 23 15.96 -3.22 10.72
C TYR A 23 14.71 -3.33 11.59
N LYS A 24 14.63 -4.33 12.49
CA LYS A 24 13.52 -4.47 13.44
C LYS A 24 13.46 -3.29 14.40
N GLU A 25 14.60 -2.94 15.00
CA GLU A 25 14.72 -1.82 15.94
C GLU A 25 14.47 -0.46 15.28
N THR A 26 15.01 -0.25 14.08
CA THR A 26 14.74 0.95 13.27
C THR A 26 13.25 1.07 12.94
N GLY A 27 12.60 -0.02 12.52
CA GLY A 27 11.15 -0.05 12.28
C GLY A 27 10.35 0.31 13.54
N LEU A 28 10.64 -0.33 14.68
CA LEU A 28 10.00 -0.01 15.95
C LEU A 28 10.15 1.47 16.34
N ARG A 29 11.32 2.07 16.11
CA ARG A 29 11.57 3.49 16.41
C ARG A 29 10.76 4.47 15.53
N THR A 30 10.30 4.05 14.35
CA THR A 30 9.41 4.88 13.50
C THR A 30 7.94 4.85 13.94
N ILE A 31 7.56 3.86 14.75
CA ILE A 31 6.19 3.72 15.28
C ILE A 31 6.09 4.60 16.54
N THR A 32 5.60 5.83 16.38
CA THR A 32 5.45 6.79 17.48
C THR A 32 3.98 7.13 17.71
N LYS A 33 3.61 7.39 18.98
CA LYS A 33 2.25 7.79 19.33
C LYS A 33 1.80 9.03 18.55
N SER A 34 2.63 10.07 18.51
CA SER A 34 2.34 11.33 17.81
C SER A 34 2.14 11.17 16.31
N SER A 35 2.93 10.32 15.63
CA SER A 35 2.75 10.09 14.20
C SER A 35 1.46 9.32 13.88
N ILE A 36 1.06 8.37 14.72
CA ILE A 36 -0.23 7.67 14.60
C ILE A 36 -1.40 8.62 14.89
N GLU A 37 -1.31 9.43 15.95
CA GLU A 37 -2.34 10.42 16.29
C GLU A 37 -2.56 11.45 15.18
N ALA A 38 -1.48 11.97 14.58
CA ALA A 38 -1.59 12.90 13.45
C ALA A 38 -2.24 12.26 12.21
N GLN A 39 -1.87 11.02 11.86
CA GLN A 39 -2.47 10.27 10.75
C GLN A 39 -3.96 10.01 10.99
N LEU A 40 -4.32 9.57 12.20
CA LEU A 40 -5.69 9.30 12.58
C LEU A 40 -6.53 10.58 12.57
N ALA A 41 -6.05 11.64 13.22
CA ALA A 41 -6.74 12.93 13.31
C ALA A 41 -7.06 13.51 11.92
N PHE A 42 -6.14 13.41 10.95
CA PHE A 42 -6.43 13.79 9.57
C PHE A 42 -7.53 12.90 8.95
N LEU A 43 -7.37 11.57 9.01
CA LEU A 43 -8.29 10.62 8.40
C LEU A 43 -9.70 10.58 9.03
N SER A 44 -9.85 11.10 10.25
CA SER A 44 -11.12 11.28 10.95
C SER A 44 -11.61 12.73 10.99
N SER A 45 -10.93 13.67 10.32
CA SER A 45 -11.30 15.09 10.37
C SER A 45 -12.53 15.44 9.54
N ASP A 46 -13.29 16.44 9.99
CA ASP A 46 -14.45 16.98 9.26
C ASP A 46 -14.07 17.57 7.89
N ALA A 47 -12.79 17.89 7.67
CA ALA A 47 -12.26 18.34 6.39
C ALA A 47 -12.40 17.28 5.28
N LEU A 48 -12.51 15.99 5.61
CA LEU A 48 -12.84 14.94 4.64
C LEU A 48 -14.35 14.91 4.33
N GLN A 49 -15.20 15.43 5.21
CA GLN A 49 -16.67 15.35 5.09
C GLN A 49 -17.18 13.89 4.99
N GLY A 50 -16.52 12.98 5.72
CA GLY A 50 -16.72 11.53 5.62
C GLY A 50 -15.84 10.87 4.54
N ARG A 51 -15.74 9.54 4.57
CA ARG A 51 -14.82 8.77 3.72
C ARG A 51 -15.49 7.63 2.96
N GLU A 52 -16.76 7.80 2.63
CA GLU A 52 -17.55 6.85 1.84
C GLU A 52 -16.89 6.62 0.45
N ALA A 53 -16.82 5.36 0.03
CA ALA A 53 -16.18 4.97 -1.21
C ALA A 53 -16.88 5.63 -2.42
N GLY A 54 -16.08 6.27 -3.29
CA GLY A 54 -16.58 7.01 -4.45
C GLY A 54 -16.97 8.47 -4.18
N LYS A 55 -17.09 8.90 -2.92
CA LYS A 55 -17.29 10.32 -2.55
C LYS A 55 -15.96 11.09 -2.50
N GLN A 56 -16.05 12.41 -2.41
CA GLN A 56 -14.88 13.29 -2.45
C GLN A 56 -13.89 13.04 -1.30
N GLY A 57 -14.36 12.93 -0.06
CA GLY A 57 -13.50 12.62 1.09
C GLY A 57 -12.79 11.26 0.99
N GLY A 58 -13.45 10.26 0.40
CA GLY A 58 -12.81 8.98 0.08
C GLY A 58 -11.66 9.12 -0.93
N LYS A 59 -11.80 10.00 -1.93
CA LYS A 59 -10.73 10.32 -2.89
C LYS A 59 -9.58 11.09 -2.22
N VAL A 60 -9.88 12.02 -1.32
CA VAL A 60 -8.87 12.76 -0.54
C VAL A 60 -8.09 11.81 0.38
N ALA A 61 -8.78 10.92 1.11
CA ALA A 61 -8.14 9.89 1.92
C ALA A 61 -7.24 8.96 1.09
N ALA A 62 -7.68 8.56 -0.10
CA ALA A 62 -6.87 7.75 -1.02
C ALA A 62 -5.61 8.49 -1.51
N ALA A 63 -5.72 9.79 -1.82
CA ALA A 63 -4.58 10.62 -2.18
C ALA A 63 -3.57 10.80 -1.03
N TYR A 64 -4.06 10.92 0.21
CA TYR A 64 -3.22 10.96 1.41
C TYR A 64 -2.50 9.64 1.68
N ILE A 65 -3.19 8.49 1.58
CA ILE A 65 -2.53 7.18 1.74
C ILE A 65 -1.46 6.99 0.65
N LYS A 66 -1.73 7.44 -0.59
CA LYS A 66 -0.73 7.47 -1.66
C LYS A 66 0.50 8.30 -1.25
N SER A 67 0.35 9.52 -0.72
CA SER A 67 1.51 10.34 -0.34
C SER A 67 2.32 9.69 0.79
N VAL A 68 1.66 9.09 1.79
CA VAL A 68 2.33 8.32 2.85
C VAL A 68 3.15 7.16 2.27
N LEU A 69 2.64 6.42 1.27
CA LEU A 69 3.41 5.38 0.59
C LEU A 69 4.64 5.94 -0.17
N GLN A 70 4.49 7.09 -0.82
CA GLN A 70 5.58 7.78 -1.51
C GLN A 70 6.69 8.24 -0.53
N ASP A 71 6.30 8.84 0.59
CA ASP A 71 7.21 9.32 1.64
C ASP A 71 7.99 8.17 2.30
N LEU A 72 7.35 6.99 2.41
CA LEU A 72 7.98 5.75 2.87
C LEU A 72 8.85 5.06 1.80
N GLY A 73 8.89 5.59 0.56
CA GLY A 73 9.64 4.99 -0.55
C GLY A 73 9.07 3.65 -1.05
N VAL A 74 7.82 3.32 -0.73
CA VAL A 74 7.11 2.14 -1.23
C VAL A 74 6.77 2.38 -2.69
N LYS A 75 7.02 1.40 -3.58
CA LYS A 75 6.75 1.55 -5.02
C LYS A 75 5.27 1.25 -5.34
N PRO A 76 4.66 1.87 -6.37
CA PRO A 76 3.33 1.49 -6.84
C PRO A 76 3.36 0.08 -7.44
N TYR A 77 2.31 -0.72 -7.22
CA TYR A 77 2.26 -2.10 -7.78
C TYR A 77 1.87 -2.13 -9.26
N PHE A 78 1.12 -1.14 -9.74
CA PHE A 78 0.76 -0.94 -11.15
C PHE A 78 1.48 0.32 -11.69
N GLU A 79 1.08 0.81 -12.86
CA GLU A 79 1.52 2.11 -13.41
C GLU A 79 1.31 3.29 -12.44
N SER A 80 0.34 3.16 -11.52
CA SER A 80 0.13 4.08 -10.41
C SER A 80 -0.20 3.32 -9.12
N TYR A 81 -0.28 4.05 -8.00
CA TYR A 81 -0.77 3.50 -6.74
C TYR A 81 -2.27 3.16 -6.77
N PHE A 82 -3.03 3.61 -7.77
CA PHE A 82 -4.47 3.37 -7.85
C PHE A 82 -4.77 2.12 -8.68
N GLN A 83 -5.47 1.17 -8.06
CA GLN A 83 -6.02 0.00 -8.74
C GLN A 83 -7.53 0.22 -8.93
N PRO A 84 -8.01 0.54 -10.16
CA PRO A 84 -9.43 0.74 -10.40
C PRO A 84 -10.21 -0.56 -10.33
N PHE A 85 -11.44 -0.50 -9.82
CA PHE A 85 -12.41 -1.58 -9.87
C PHE A 85 -13.86 -1.04 -9.92
N GLU A 86 -14.78 -1.85 -10.41
CA GLU A 86 -16.21 -1.51 -10.43
C GLU A 86 -16.93 -2.20 -9.27
N SER A 87 -18.00 -1.58 -8.76
CA SER A 87 -18.91 -2.22 -7.80
C SER A 87 -20.36 -1.95 -8.16
N TYR A 88 -21.22 -2.96 -7.98
CA TYR A 88 -22.59 -2.98 -8.51
C TYR A 88 -23.63 -3.32 -7.45
N SER A 89 -24.82 -2.73 -7.54
CA SER A 89 -25.98 -3.13 -6.73
C SER A 89 -27.28 -2.98 -7.53
N PRO A 90 -28.38 -3.65 -7.13
CA PRO A 90 -29.71 -3.46 -7.74
C PRO A 90 -30.13 -1.98 -7.73
N ALA A 91 -30.77 -1.51 -8.80
CA ALA A 91 -31.22 -0.12 -8.88
C ALA A 91 -32.41 0.18 -7.95
N ARG A 92 -33.27 -0.81 -7.70
CA ARG A 92 -34.56 -0.64 -7.02
C ARG A 92 -34.47 -0.69 -5.49
N GLU A 93 -33.37 -1.22 -4.94
CA GLU A 93 -33.26 -1.50 -3.51
C GLU A 93 -32.26 -0.55 -2.83
N LYS A 94 -32.77 0.35 -1.99
CA LYS A 94 -31.95 1.41 -1.38
C LYS A 94 -30.86 0.88 -0.45
N TYR A 95 -31.14 -0.20 0.28
CA TYR A 95 -30.33 -0.74 1.39
C TYR A 95 -29.59 -2.05 1.05
N VAL A 96 -29.20 -2.25 -0.20
CA VAL A 96 -28.41 -3.43 -0.63
C VAL A 96 -26.95 -3.06 -0.81
N GLU A 97 -26.06 -3.92 -0.30
CA GLU A 97 -24.62 -3.77 -0.41
C GLU A 97 -24.12 -3.84 -1.85
N PHE A 98 -23.07 -3.06 -2.12
CA PHE A 98 -22.39 -3.01 -3.41
C PHE A 98 -21.45 -4.21 -3.57
N GLN A 99 -21.74 -5.05 -4.56
CA GLN A 99 -21.00 -6.29 -4.86
C GLN A 99 -19.82 -6.02 -5.79
N VAL A 100 -18.67 -6.62 -5.45
CA VAL A 100 -17.40 -6.52 -6.19
C VAL A 100 -16.99 -7.83 -6.89
N HIS A 101 -17.62 -8.95 -6.56
CA HIS A 101 -17.26 -10.25 -7.14
C HIS A 101 -17.71 -10.35 -8.61
N PRO A 102 -16.88 -10.86 -9.54
CA PRO A 102 -17.23 -10.95 -10.96
C PRO A 102 -18.58 -11.63 -11.23
N ASP A 103 -18.87 -12.75 -10.55
CA ASP A 103 -20.11 -13.51 -10.75
C ASP A 103 -21.36 -12.71 -10.33
N SER A 104 -21.30 -12.03 -9.18
CA SER A 104 -22.36 -11.15 -8.69
C SER A 104 -22.55 -9.95 -9.61
N ILE A 105 -21.45 -9.36 -10.10
CA ILE A 105 -21.48 -8.26 -11.07
C ILE A 105 -22.11 -8.71 -12.39
N ALA A 106 -21.76 -9.90 -12.90
CA ALA A 106 -22.31 -10.45 -14.13
C ALA A 106 -23.84 -10.62 -14.03
N LYS A 107 -24.34 -11.13 -12.91
CA LYS A 107 -25.79 -11.23 -12.62
C LYS A 107 -26.50 -9.87 -12.69
N TYR A 108 -25.89 -8.80 -12.16
CA TYR A 108 -26.49 -7.46 -12.24
C TYR A 108 -26.34 -6.80 -13.62
N LYS A 109 -25.25 -7.06 -14.34
CA LYS A 109 -25.05 -6.60 -15.73
C LYS A 109 -26.07 -7.20 -16.71
N GLN A 110 -26.60 -8.40 -16.42
CA GLN A 110 -27.69 -9.04 -17.16
C GLN A 110 -29.08 -8.46 -16.81
N GLY A 111 -29.21 -7.75 -15.69
CA GLY A 111 -30.47 -7.14 -15.26
C GLY A 111 -30.79 -5.84 -16.02
N SER A 112 -32.06 -5.47 -16.07
CA SER A 112 -32.54 -4.28 -16.80
C SER A 112 -32.15 -2.93 -16.17
N SER A 113 -31.69 -2.91 -14.91
CA SER A 113 -31.24 -1.68 -14.23
C SER A 113 -30.36 -1.98 -13.00
N TYR A 114 -29.23 -1.27 -12.88
CA TYR A 114 -28.27 -1.39 -11.78
C TYR A 114 -27.71 -0.03 -11.38
N ARG A 115 -27.17 0.08 -10.16
CA ARG A 115 -26.26 1.16 -9.75
C ARG A 115 -24.83 0.67 -9.90
N ARG A 116 -23.94 1.54 -10.41
CA ARG A 116 -22.51 1.27 -10.54
C ARG A 116 -21.70 2.37 -9.85
N LEU A 117 -20.71 1.97 -9.07
CA LEU A 117 -19.64 2.84 -8.57
C LEU A 117 -18.32 2.46 -9.25
N GLN A 118 -17.56 3.48 -9.67
CA GLN A 118 -16.16 3.33 -10.05
C GLN A 118 -15.31 3.67 -8.83
N LEU A 119 -14.57 2.69 -8.35
CA LEU A 119 -13.79 2.75 -7.12
C LEU A 119 -12.31 2.46 -7.43
N GLN A 120 -11.45 2.71 -6.45
CA GLN A 120 -10.02 2.45 -6.57
C GLN A 120 -9.42 2.07 -5.21
N ASN A 121 -8.59 1.02 -5.20
CA ASN A 121 -7.72 0.72 -4.06
C ASN A 121 -6.45 1.56 -4.15
N VAL A 122 -5.76 1.77 -3.02
CA VAL A 122 -4.40 2.30 -2.99
C VAL A 122 -3.44 1.14 -2.69
N VAL A 123 -2.53 0.84 -3.61
CA VAL A 123 -1.70 -0.37 -3.59
C VAL A 123 -0.24 -0.01 -3.88
N GLY A 124 0.66 -0.47 -3.01
CA GLY A 124 2.10 -0.42 -3.20
C GLY A 124 2.76 -1.75 -2.82
N TYR A 125 4.04 -1.92 -3.16
CA TYR A 125 4.77 -3.16 -2.93
C TYR A 125 6.18 -2.93 -2.37
N ILE A 126 6.67 -3.93 -1.64
CA ILE A 126 8.02 -3.99 -1.08
C ILE A 126 8.71 -5.25 -1.60
N GLU A 127 9.89 -5.08 -2.18
CA GLU A 127 10.63 -6.19 -2.81
C GLU A 127 11.24 -7.12 -1.76
N GLY A 128 10.67 -8.32 -1.64
CA GLY A 128 11.25 -9.40 -0.86
C GLY A 128 12.57 -9.90 -1.48
N LYS A 129 13.57 -10.14 -0.64
CA LYS A 129 14.82 -10.81 -1.05
C LYS A 129 14.75 -12.28 -0.64
N LYS A 130 14.82 -13.20 -1.62
CA LYS A 130 15.05 -14.62 -1.35
C LYS A 130 16.36 -14.77 -0.56
N LYS A 131 16.34 -15.64 0.44
CA LYS A 131 17.51 -16.03 1.25
C LYS A 131 18.06 -17.36 0.77
#